data_AF-A0A413T3M3-F1
#
_entry.id   AF-A0A413T3M3-F1
#
_cell.length_a   1.000
_cell.length_b   1.000
_cell.length_c   1.000
_cell.angle_alpha   90.00
_cell.angle_beta   90.00
_cell.angle_gamma   90.00
#
_symmetry.space_group_name_H-M   'P 1'
#
loop_
_entity.id
_entity.type
_entity.pdbx_description
1 polymer ?
#
loop_
_entity_poly.entity_id
_entity_poly.type
_entity_poly.pdbx_seq_one_letter_code
_entity_poly.pdbx_strand_id
1 'polypeptide(L)'
;MYLITYHIHSICGVEQLERLNEPGIANKPIFASTFLMRIYLPENYPCVDAPAEFYFLTYDKEGQTIPHPWHPNIRYFGNFAGRVCLNNPDTYSCLAWCVERIGHYLTYDRYHAILEPPYPEDLKVAEWVVKQGEPQGWIYFNQ
;
A
#
# COMPACT_ATOMS: atom_id res chain seq x y z
N MET A 1 -8.82 -3.62 -18.37
CA MET A 1 -8.64 -3.63 -16.90
C MET A 1 -8.17 -5.02 -16.50
N TYR A 2 -7.08 -5.12 -15.74
CA TYR A 2 -6.56 -6.39 -15.23
C TYR A 2 -6.71 -6.43 -13.71
N LEU A 3 -6.93 -7.62 -13.15
CA LEU A 3 -7.05 -7.84 -11.72
C LEU A 3 -5.96 -8.82 -11.28
N ILE A 4 -5.24 -8.47 -10.21
CA ILE A 4 -4.22 -9.30 -9.58
C ILE A 4 -4.68 -9.62 -8.16
N THR A 5 -4.49 -10.87 -7.76
CA THR A 5 -4.73 -11.32 -6.39
C THR A 5 -3.38 -11.66 -5.75
N TYR A 6 -3.05 -10.95 -4.68
CA TYR A 6 -1.89 -11.27 -3.84
C TYR A 6 -2.34 -12.12 -2.66
N HIS A 7 -1.72 -13.29 -2.48
CA HIS A 7 -1.88 -14.13 -1.31
C HIS A 7 -0.66 -13.97 -0.39
N ILE A 8 -0.61 -12.84 0.32
CA ILE A 8 0.50 -12.44 1.19
C ILE A 8 -0.08 -12.01 2.53
N HIS A 9 0.48 -12.52 3.63
CA HIS A 9 0.15 -12.05 4.97
C HIS A 9 0.72 -10.65 5.17
N SER A 10 -0.15 -9.65 5.37
CA SER A 10 0.25 -8.26 5.50
C SER A 10 -0.75 -7.46 6.34
N ILE A 11 -0.35 -6.26 6.73
CA ILE A 11 -1.17 -5.33 7.51
C ILE A 11 -2.22 -4.71 6.59
N CYS A 12 -3.48 -4.74 7.00
CA CYS A 12 -4.61 -4.15 6.28
C CYS A 12 -5.32 -3.05 7.09
N GLY A 13 -4.79 -2.70 8.26
CA GLY A 13 -5.34 -1.69 9.14
C GLY A 13 -4.68 -1.75 10.51
N VAL A 14 -5.21 -0.95 11.44
CA VAL A 14 -4.76 -0.94 12.83
C VAL A 14 -5.96 -0.83 13.77
N GLU A 15 -5.82 -1.33 14.99
CA GLU A 15 -6.79 -1.15 16.06
C GLU A 15 -6.92 0.34 16.45
N GLN A 16 -8.10 0.74 16.94
CA GLN A 16 -8.40 2.10 17.40
C GLN A 16 -8.07 3.18 16.34
N LEU A 17 -8.45 2.92 15.09
CA LEU A 17 -8.14 3.77 13.93
C LEU A 17 -8.63 5.21 14.09
N GLU A 18 -9.75 5.40 14.80
CA GLU A 18 -10.31 6.70 15.14
C GLU A 18 -9.42 7.56 16.05
N ARG A 19 -8.46 6.92 16.74
CA ARG A 19 -7.46 7.52 17.63
C ARG A 19 -6.04 7.35 17.10
N LEU A 20 -5.90 7.19 15.78
CA LEU A 20 -4.62 6.94 15.13
C LEU A 20 -3.60 8.03 15.48
N ASN A 21 -2.40 7.59 15.88
CA ASN A 21 -1.25 8.44 16.23
C ASN A 21 -1.47 9.38 17.44
N GLU A 22 -2.55 9.19 18.22
CA GLU A 22 -2.71 9.88 19.50
C GLU A 22 -1.61 9.45 20.49
N PRO A 23 -0.99 10.39 21.23
CA PRO A 23 0.02 10.06 22.22
C PRO A 23 -0.49 9.07 23.28
N GLY A 24 0.27 8.00 23.53
CA GLY A 24 -0.05 6.99 24.53
C GLY A 24 -1.08 5.93 24.09
N ILE A 25 -1.58 6.01 22.85
CA ILE A 25 -2.48 5.00 22.29
C ILE A 25 -1.70 4.07 21.37
N ALA A 26 -1.79 2.76 21.66
CA ALA A 26 -1.21 1.72 20.83
C ALA A 26 -2.23 1.26 19.78
N ASN A 27 -1.92 1.52 18.51
CA ASN A 27 -2.69 1.08 17.36
C ASN A 27 -2.06 -0.21 16.82
N LYS A 28 -2.41 -1.39 17.37
CA LYS A 28 -1.83 -2.67 16.93
C LYS A 28 -2.23 -3.00 15.48
N PRO A 29 -1.37 -3.66 14.70
CA PRO A 29 -1.69 -4.04 13.32
C PRO A 29 -2.83 -5.07 13.26
N ILE A 30 -3.68 -4.91 12.26
CA ILE A 30 -4.68 -5.89 11.83
C ILE A 30 -4.18 -6.50 10.53
N PHE A 31 -4.22 -7.83 10.43
CA PHE A 31 -3.66 -8.55 9.29
C PHE A 31 -4.74 -9.13 8.37
N ALA A 32 -4.43 -9.15 7.08
CA ALA A 32 -5.15 -9.91 6.06
C ALA A 32 -4.15 -10.75 5.25
N SER A 33 -4.66 -11.75 4.53
CA SER A 33 -3.83 -12.65 3.71
C SER A 33 -4.17 -12.62 2.23
N THR A 34 -5.12 -11.77 1.82
CA THR A 34 -5.53 -11.64 0.42
C THR A 34 -5.82 -10.18 0.11
N PHE A 35 -5.22 -9.68 -0.96
CA PHE A 35 -5.41 -8.32 -1.46
C PHE A 35 -5.66 -8.34 -2.96
N LEU A 36 -6.64 -7.55 -3.41
CA LEU A 36 -7.01 -7.45 -4.83
C LEU A 36 -6.54 -6.12 -5.38
N MET A 37 -5.81 -6.14 -6.48
CA MET A 37 -5.28 -4.94 -7.13
C MET A 37 -5.71 -4.87 -8.58
N ARG A 38 -6.31 -3.75 -8.98
CA ARG A 38 -6.56 -3.43 -10.38
C ARG A 38 -5.34 -2.77 -11.01
N ILE A 39 -5.07 -3.13 -12.26
CA ILE A 39 -4.16 -2.40 -13.15
C ILE A 39 -4.99 -1.77 -14.27
N TYR A 40 -4.83 -0.46 -14.41
CA TYR A 40 -5.33 0.30 -15.53
C TYR A 40 -4.17 0.62 -16.49
N LEU A 41 -4.32 0.18 -17.74
CA LEU A 41 -3.40 0.53 -18.83
C LEU A 41 -4.11 1.56 -19.70
N PRO A 42 -3.59 2.79 -19.84
CA PRO A 42 -4.14 3.78 -20.76
C PRO A 42 -3.95 3.35 -22.22
N GLU A 43 -4.74 3.92 -23.14
CA GLU A 43 -4.73 3.55 -24.56
C GLU A 43 -3.34 3.64 -25.22
N ASN A 44 -2.54 4.61 -24.79
CA ASN A 44 -1.21 4.89 -25.35
C ASN A 44 -0.08 4.16 -24.64
N TYR A 45 -0.38 3.25 -23.69
CA TYR A 45 0.64 2.42 -23.03
C TYR A 45 1.40 1.58 -24.08
N PRO A 46 2.74 1.45 -24.02
CA PRO A 46 3.66 1.79 -22.92
C PRO A 46 4.33 3.18 -23.05
N CYS A 47 3.70 4.16 -23.72
CA CYS A 47 4.28 5.50 -23.83
C CYS A 47 4.53 6.12 -22.45
N VAL A 48 5.64 6.86 -22.32
CA VAL A 48 6.09 7.49 -21.07
C VAL A 48 5.01 8.38 -20.44
N ASP A 49 4.27 9.12 -21.28
CA ASP A 49 3.25 10.07 -20.84
C ASP A 49 1.92 9.40 -20.47
N ALA A 50 1.85 8.06 -20.58
CA ALA A 50 0.67 7.26 -20.28
C ALA A 50 1.07 6.02 -19.44
N PRO A 51 1.54 6.21 -18.19
CA PRO A 51 1.97 5.11 -17.35
C PRO A 51 0.79 4.24 -16.90
N ALA A 52 1.10 2.98 -16.56
CA ALA A 52 0.12 2.10 -15.92
C ALA A 52 -0.21 2.61 -14.51
N GLU A 53 -1.49 2.52 -14.13
CA GLU A 53 -1.94 2.86 -12.78
C GLU A 53 -2.31 1.61 -11.99
N PHE A 54 -1.96 1.60 -10.71
CA PHE A 54 -2.13 0.47 -9.80
C PHE A 54 -2.97 0.90 -8.60
N TYR A 55 -4.07 0.21 -8.34
CA TYR A 55 -4.97 0.50 -7.23
C TYR A 55 -5.40 -0.79 -6.55
N PHE A 56 -5.24 -0.90 -5.24
CA PHE A 56 -5.93 -1.90 -4.45
C PHE A 56 -7.42 -1.59 -4.39
N LEU A 57 -8.24 -2.63 -4.49
CA LEU A 57 -9.68 -2.50 -4.29
C LEU A 57 -9.95 -2.33 -2.79
N THR A 58 -10.81 -1.36 -2.47
CA THR A 58 -11.27 -1.08 -1.10
C THR A 58 -12.70 -1.56 -0.88
N TYR A 59 -13.41 -1.90 -1.96
CA TYR A 59 -14.75 -2.46 -1.95
C TYR A 59 -14.85 -3.64 -2.92
N ASP A 60 -15.68 -4.62 -2.58
CA ASP A 60 -16.07 -5.67 -3.51
C ASP A 60 -17.14 -5.20 -4.51
N LYS A 61 -17.62 -6.12 -5.35
CA LYS A 61 -18.62 -5.82 -6.39
C LYS A 61 -20.02 -5.53 -5.80
N GLU A 62 -20.27 -5.93 -4.55
CA GLU A 62 -21.47 -5.64 -3.77
C GLU A 62 -21.39 -4.31 -3.02
N GLY A 63 -20.22 -3.65 -3.03
CA GLY A 63 -19.97 -2.41 -2.32
C GLY A 63 -19.63 -2.58 -0.84
N GLN A 64 -19.31 -3.80 -0.40
CA GLN A 64 -18.82 -4.05 0.96
C GLN A 64 -17.32 -3.75 1.03
N THR A 65 -16.87 -3.20 2.16
CA THR A 65 -15.45 -2.92 2.35
C THR A 65 -14.65 -4.22 2.39
N ILE A 66 -13.56 -4.26 1.64
CA ILE A 66 -12.60 -5.37 1.67
C ILE A 66 -11.23 -4.87 2.14
N PRO A 67 -10.38 -5.74 2.69
CA PRO A 67 -9.05 -5.36 3.11
C PRO A 67 -8.22 -4.79 1.95
N HIS A 68 -7.66 -3.61 2.15
CA HIS A 68 -6.58 -3.05 1.33
C HIS A 68 -5.34 -2.80 2.20
N PRO A 69 -4.14 -2.70 1.60
CA PRO A 69 -2.91 -2.65 2.38
C PRO A 69 -2.79 -1.38 3.22
N TRP A 70 -2.39 -1.56 4.47
CA TRP A 70 -1.87 -0.49 5.31
C TRP A 70 -0.37 -0.38 5.03
N HIS A 71 0.05 0.61 4.25
CA HIS A 71 1.44 0.78 3.86
C HIS A 71 1.74 2.26 3.50
N PRO A 72 2.90 2.83 3.84
CA PRO A 72 3.15 4.27 3.64
C PRO A 72 3.20 4.69 2.16
N ASN A 73 3.47 3.75 1.24
CA ASN A 73 3.47 4.00 -0.21
C ASN A 73 2.19 3.52 -0.93
N ILE A 74 1.16 3.15 -0.16
CA ILE A 74 -0.16 2.79 -0.68
C ILE A 74 -1.17 3.66 0.05
N ARG A 75 -1.94 4.45 -0.68
CA ARG A 75 -2.91 5.36 -0.08
C ARG A 75 -3.95 4.55 0.70
N TYR A 76 -4.08 4.78 2.01
CA TYR A 76 -5.08 4.09 2.82
C TYR A 76 -6.36 4.92 2.93
N PHE A 77 -6.23 6.25 3.05
CA PHE A 77 -7.36 7.16 3.30
C PHE A 77 -7.79 8.01 2.09
N GLY A 78 -9.09 8.31 2.05
CA GLY A 78 -9.71 9.28 1.14
C GLY A 78 -10.05 8.72 -0.23
N ASN A 79 -10.40 9.62 -1.17
CA ASN A 79 -10.91 9.26 -2.50
C ASN A 79 -9.92 8.46 -3.36
N PHE A 80 -8.63 8.50 -3.03
CA PHE A 80 -7.58 7.78 -3.72
C PHE A 80 -7.14 6.52 -2.96
N ALA A 81 -7.92 6.05 -1.98
CA ALA A 81 -7.61 4.81 -1.25
C ALA A 81 -7.33 3.65 -2.23
N GLY A 82 -6.29 2.89 -1.91
CA GLY A 82 -5.74 1.82 -2.72
C GLY A 82 -4.66 2.25 -3.72
N ARG A 83 -4.51 3.54 -4.04
CA ARG A 83 -3.50 4.02 -5.01
C ARG A 83 -2.10 3.61 -4.57
N VAL A 84 -1.34 2.99 -5.46
CA VAL A 84 0.06 2.61 -5.22
C VAL A 84 0.98 3.68 -5.81
N CYS A 85 1.91 4.19 -5.00
CA CYS A 85 2.99 5.04 -5.48
C CYS A 85 4.23 4.19 -5.81
N LEU A 86 4.52 4.06 -7.10
CA LEU A 86 5.76 3.50 -7.61
C LEU A 86 6.63 4.67 -8.06
N ASN A 87 7.74 4.95 -7.34
CA ASN A 87 8.73 5.93 -7.80
C ASN A 87 9.13 5.59 -9.24
N ASN A 88 9.06 6.58 -10.14
CA ASN A 88 9.16 6.48 -11.60
C ASN A 88 9.69 5.13 -12.08
N PRO A 89 8.81 4.20 -12.52
CA PRO A 89 9.27 3.01 -13.20
C PRO A 89 10.02 3.48 -14.44
N ASP A 90 11.31 3.12 -14.56
CA ASP A 90 12.05 3.33 -15.80
C ASP A 90 11.21 2.72 -16.93
N THR A 91 10.97 3.50 -17.97
CA THR A 91 9.91 3.32 -18.98
C THR A 91 10.02 2.07 -19.85
N TYR A 92 10.98 1.19 -19.54
CA TYR A 92 11.22 -0.09 -20.17
C TYR A 92 11.17 -1.29 -19.19
N SER A 93 10.98 -1.03 -17.89
CA SER A 93 10.90 -2.05 -16.84
C SER A 93 9.45 -2.53 -16.68
N CYS A 94 9.25 -3.80 -16.98
CA CYS A 94 7.97 -4.46 -17.26
C CYS A 94 6.92 -4.37 -16.13
N LEU A 95 5.64 -4.44 -16.50
CA LEU A 95 4.51 -4.59 -15.56
C LEU A 95 4.77 -5.67 -14.49
N ALA A 96 5.45 -6.76 -14.87
CA ALA A 96 5.84 -7.82 -13.94
C ALA A 96 6.74 -7.31 -12.80
N TRP A 97 7.72 -6.45 -13.10
CA TRP A 97 8.55 -5.82 -12.06
C TRP A 97 7.75 -4.92 -11.13
N CYS A 98 6.77 -4.18 -11.67
CA CYS A 98 5.88 -3.38 -10.82
C CYS A 98 5.07 -4.26 -9.86
N VAL A 99 4.53 -5.37 -10.37
CA VAL A 99 3.76 -6.36 -9.58
C VAL A 99 4.64 -7.01 -8.52
N GLU A 100 5.86 -7.43 -8.87
CA GLU A 100 6.83 -7.99 -7.93
C GLU A 100 7.22 -6.99 -6.84
N ARG A 101 7.50 -5.74 -7.23
CA ARG A 101 7.82 -4.66 -6.29
C ARG A 101 6.67 -4.38 -5.32
N ILE A 102 5.43 -4.43 -5.78
CA ILE A 102 4.26 -4.31 -4.92
C ILE A 102 4.17 -5.48 -3.93
N GLY A 103 4.57 -6.69 -4.34
CA GLY A 103 4.76 -7.81 -3.41
C GLY A 103 5.70 -7.47 -2.26
N HIS A 104 6.83 -6.83 -2.55
CA HIS A 104 7.78 -6.35 -1.52
C HIS A 104 7.24 -5.21 -0.64
N TYR A 105 6.28 -4.42 -1.14
CA TYR A 105 5.56 -3.46 -0.29
C TYR A 105 4.66 -4.20 0.69
N LEU A 106 3.93 -5.23 0.23
CA LEU A 106 3.05 -6.02 1.08
C LEU A 106 3.82 -6.76 2.18
N THR A 107 5.04 -7.22 1.93
CA THR A 107 5.88 -7.86 2.96
C THR A 107 6.64 -6.87 3.85
N TYR A 108 6.50 -5.56 3.60
CA TYR A 108 7.29 -4.51 4.25
C TYR A 108 8.82 -4.64 4.06
N ASP A 109 9.27 -5.47 3.09
CA ASP A 109 10.69 -5.52 2.69
C ASP A 109 11.14 -4.20 2.05
N ARG A 110 10.18 -3.43 1.51
CA ARG A 110 10.43 -2.13 0.89
C ARG A 110 9.34 -1.14 1.22
N TYR A 111 9.70 -0.08 1.91
CA TYR A 111 8.80 1.03 2.21
C TYR A 111 9.59 2.33 2.37
N HIS A 112 8.89 3.46 2.21
CA HIS A 112 9.42 4.80 2.50
C HIS A 112 8.43 5.52 3.41
N ALA A 113 8.76 5.62 4.70
CA ALA A 113 7.95 6.26 5.73
C ALA A 113 8.54 7.59 6.24
N ILE A 114 9.72 7.98 5.76
CA ILE A 114 10.38 9.22 6.19
C ILE A 114 9.67 10.40 5.50
N LEU A 115 9.39 11.46 6.25
CA LEU A 115 8.75 12.68 5.75
C LEU A 115 9.74 13.56 4.96
N GLU A 116 10.29 13.01 3.89
CA GLU A 116 11.20 13.71 2.98
C GLU A 116 10.95 13.29 1.52
N PRO A 117 11.31 14.12 0.52
CA PRO A 117 11.14 13.78 -0.89
C PRO A 117 11.92 12.51 -1.32
N PRO A 118 11.29 11.60 -2.10
CA PRO A 118 9.87 11.58 -2.47
C PRO A 118 9.01 11.23 -1.25
N TYR A 119 8.01 12.06 -0.93
CA TYR A 119 7.19 11.87 0.27
C TYR A 119 6.37 10.56 0.24
N PRO A 120 6.05 9.97 1.40
CA PRO A 120 5.12 8.84 1.48
C PRO A 120 3.75 9.20 0.86
N GLU A 121 3.10 8.20 0.26
CA GLU A 121 1.77 8.36 -0.33
C GLU A 121 0.70 8.60 0.75
N ASP A 122 0.88 8.00 1.94
CA ASP A 122 -0.01 8.18 3.08
C ASP A 122 0.77 8.59 4.34
N LEU A 123 0.71 9.87 4.68
CA LEU A 123 1.45 10.46 5.79
C LEU A 123 1.02 9.89 7.15
N LYS A 124 -0.26 9.55 7.31
CA LYS A 124 -0.78 9.02 8.58
C LYS A 124 -0.26 7.61 8.84
N VAL A 125 -0.25 6.79 7.79
CA VAL A 125 0.33 5.45 7.83
C VAL A 125 1.84 5.52 8.04
N ALA A 126 2.54 6.41 7.34
CA ALA A 126 3.98 6.62 7.51
C ALA A 126 4.35 7.03 8.94
N GLU A 127 3.60 7.94 9.55
CA GLU A 127 3.77 8.32 10.95
C GLU A 127 3.57 7.13 11.88
N TRP A 128 2.54 6.31 11.66
CA TRP A 128 2.31 5.09 12.44
C TRP A 128 3.46 4.10 12.29
N VAL A 129 3.97 3.90 11.08
CA VAL A 129 5.12 3.00 10.82
C VAL A 129 6.33 3.43 11.66
N VAL A 130 6.72 4.70 11.60
CA VAL A 130 7.90 5.20 12.31
C VAL A 130 7.70 5.24 13.83
N LYS A 131 6.52 5.66 14.30
CA LYS A 131 6.28 5.85 15.74
C LYS A 131 5.89 4.57 16.48
N GLN A 132 5.26 3.63 15.79
CA GLN A 132 4.69 2.44 16.40
C GLN A 132 5.13 1.14 15.71
N GLY A 133 4.98 1.06 14.39
CA GLY A 133 5.28 -0.16 13.62
C GLY A 133 6.73 -0.65 13.80
N GLU A 134 7.71 0.22 13.56
CA GLU A 134 9.14 -0.08 13.67
C GLU A 134 9.57 -0.38 15.12
N PRO A 135 9.27 0.47 16.13
CA PRO A 135 9.85 0.27 17.46
C PRO A 135 9.21 -0.91 18.22
N GLN A 136 8.03 -1.37 17.81
CA GLN A 136 7.40 -2.58 18.37
C GLN A 136 7.66 -3.85 17.53
N GLY A 137 8.36 -3.71 16.41
CA GLY A 137 8.67 -4.83 15.51
C GLY A 137 7.47 -5.38 14.73
N TRP A 138 6.36 -4.63 14.65
CA TRP A 138 5.11 -5.08 14.03
C TRP A 138 5.14 -5.15 12.51
N ILE A 139 6.11 -4.49 11.87
CA ILE A 139 6.29 -4.51 10.42
C ILE A 139 7.30 -5.57 9.96
N TYR A 140 7.85 -6.38 10.88
CA TYR A 140 8.79 -7.45 10.57
C TYR A 140 8.09 -8.81 10.70
N PHE A 141 7.69 -9.40 9.58
CA PHE A 141 6.85 -10.62 9.61
C PHE A 141 7.64 -11.93 9.80
N ASN A 142 8.97 -11.88 9.65
CA ASN A 142 9.85 -13.06 9.68
C ASN A 142 10.66 -13.20 10.98
N GLN A 143 10.16 -12.67 12.11
CA GLN A 143 10.81 -12.80 13.42
C GLN A 143 10.20 -13.91 14.27
#